data_AF-A0A951HEN6-F1
#
_entry.id   AF-A0A951HEN6-F1
#
_cell.length_a   1.000
_cell.length_b   1.000
_cell.length_c   1.000
_cell.angle_alpha   90.00
_cell.angle_beta   90.00
_cell.angle_gamma   90.00
#
_symmetry.space_group_name_H-M   'P 1'
#
loop_
_entity.id
_entity.type
_entity.pdbx_description
1 polymer ?
#
loop_
_entity_poly.entity_id
_entity_poly.type
_entity_poly.pdbx_seq_one_letter_code
_entity_poly.pdbx_strand_id
1 'polypeptide(L)' 'MSRRVFDFAHAIVRTPAPSVGDGLRTGADAPSYEGVLAEHRAYAAALEAAAVAVETLPPLPEFPDAVFVEDP' A
#
# COMPACT_ATOMS: atom_id res chain seq x y z
N MET A 1 -21.67 21.03 -5.54
CA MET A 1 -20.87 20.60 -6.71
C MET A 1 -21.11 19.11 -6.92
N SER A 2 -21.32 18.67 -8.15
CA SER A 2 -21.43 17.24 -8.48
C SER A 2 -20.03 16.61 -8.49
N ARG A 3 -19.82 15.48 -7.81
CA ARG A 3 -18.57 14.71 -7.89
C ARG A 3 -18.57 13.88 -9.18
N ARG A 4 -17.45 13.88 -9.88
CA ARG A 4 -17.21 13.02 -11.05
C ARG A 4 -16.98 11.58 -10.57
N VAL A 5 -17.17 10.61 -11.47
CA VAL A 5 -17.00 9.17 -11.16
C VAL A 5 -15.58 8.78 -10.71
N PHE A 6 -14.61 9.68 -10.88
CA PHE A 6 -13.20 9.50 -10.51
C PHE A 6 -12.75 10.47 -9.41
N ASP A 7 -13.66 11.24 -8.80
CA ASP A 7 -13.32 12.10 -7.66
C ASP A 7 -13.32 11.29 -6.35
N PHE A 8 -12.21 10.63 -6.07
CA PHE A 8 -12.02 9.87 -4.83
C PHE A 8 -11.73 10.80 -3.63
N ALA A 9 -12.14 10.38 -2.43
CA ALA A 9 -11.91 11.14 -1.18
C ALA A 9 -11.20 10.32 -0.10
N HIS A 10 -11.20 9.00 -0.22
CA HIS A 10 -10.65 8.11 0.78
C HIS A 10 -9.84 7.01 0.10
N ALA A 11 -8.77 6.59 0.74
CA ALA A 11 -8.00 5.43 0.38
C ALA A 11 -7.64 4.64 1.64
N ILE A 12 -7.62 3.33 1.52
CA ILE A 12 -7.06 2.43 2.52
C ILE A 12 -5.72 1.96 1.98
N VAL A 13 -4.71 1.98 2.83
CA VAL A 13 -3.41 1.37 2.57
C VAL A 13 -3.04 0.50 3.77
N ARG A 14 -2.18 -0.50 3.57
CA ARG A 14 -1.64 -1.29 4.68
C ARG A 14 -0.13 -1.19 4.71
N THR A 15 0.40 -0.87 5.88
CA THR A 15 1.86 -0.85 6.09
C THR A 15 2.46 -2.22 5.71
N PRO A 16 3.49 -2.28 4.85
CA PRO A 16 4.17 -3.54 4.53
C PRO A 16 4.71 -4.18 5.81
N ALA A 17 4.56 -5.50 5.92
CA ALA A 17 5.22 -6.27 6.98
C ALA A 17 6.68 -6.56 6.62
N PRO A 18 7.57 -6.84 7.59
CA PRO A 18 8.92 -7.32 7.31
C PRO A 18 8.97 -8.58 6.43
N SER A 19 7.90 -9.40 6.47
CA SER A 19 7.72 -10.59 5.64
C SER A 19 7.38 -10.30 4.18
N VAL A 20 7.27 -9.04 3.74
CA VAL A 20 6.89 -8.69 2.35
C VAL A 20 7.79 -9.30 1.27
N GLY A 21 9.06 -9.60 1.59
CA GLY A 21 9.98 -10.30 0.69
C GLY A 21 9.56 -11.74 0.38
N ASP A 22 8.73 -12.34 1.23
CA ASP A 22 8.22 -13.71 1.11
C ASP A 22 6.89 -13.79 0.34
N GLY A 23 6.40 -12.66 -0.18
CA GLY A 23 5.16 -12.58 -0.97
C GLY A 23 5.19 -13.35 -2.29
N LEU A 24 4.01 -13.63 -2.84
CA LEU A 24 3.85 -14.36 -4.10
C LEU A 24 4.52 -13.62 -5.26
N ARG A 25 5.34 -14.34 -6.03
CA ARG A 25 6.20 -13.75 -7.06
C ARG A 25 6.63 -14.75 -8.13
N THR A 26 6.86 -14.23 -9.34
CA THR A 26 7.40 -14.99 -10.48
C THR A 26 8.58 -14.24 -11.11
N GLY A 27 9.76 -14.84 -11.15
CA GLY A 27 10.86 -14.47 -12.05
C GLY A 27 11.76 -13.28 -11.66
N ALA A 28 11.54 -12.59 -10.55
CA ALA A 28 12.40 -11.50 -10.06
C ALA A 28 13.28 -11.92 -8.87
N ASP A 29 14.02 -10.98 -8.26
CA ASP A 29 14.58 -11.09 -6.90
C ASP A 29 13.62 -10.50 -5.85
N ALA A 30 13.70 -10.97 -4.60
CA ALA A 30 12.78 -10.55 -3.55
C ALA A 30 13.04 -9.08 -3.20
N PRO A 31 12.00 -8.25 -3.06
CA PRO A 31 12.21 -6.86 -2.69
C PRO A 31 12.70 -6.77 -1.23
N SER A 32 13.54 -5.79 -0.95
CA SER A 32 13.94 -5.51 0.44
C SER A 32 12.79 -4.84 1.19
N TYR A 33 12.58 -5.23 2.45
CA TYR A 33 11.57 -4.62 3.32
C TYR A 33 11.70 -3.09 3.37
N GLU A 34 12.92 -2.59 3.62
CA GLU A 34 13.17 -1.14 3.74
C GLU A 34 12.86 -0.39 2.44
N GLY A 35 13.16 -0.98 1.28
CA GLY A 35 12.81 -0.41 -0.02
C GLY A 35 11.30 -0.28 -0.20
N VAL A 36 10.57 -1.37 0.04
CA VAL A 36 9.09 -1.38 -0.07
C VAL A 36 8.46 -0.42 0.93
N LEU A 37 8.98 -0.34 2.15
CA LEU A 37 8.49 0.58 3.18
C LEU A 37 8.69 2.05 2.77
N ALA A 38 9.84 2.38 2.18
CA ALA A 38 10.12 3.73 1.69
C ALA A 38 9.19 4.11 0.53
N GLU A 39 9.01 3.22 -0.44
CA GLU A 39 8.10 3.41 -1.57
C GLU A 39 6.64 3.52 -1.11
N HIS A 40 6.19 2.67 -0.19
CA HIS A 40 4.85 2.74 0.39
C HIS A 40 4.58 4.08 1.08
N ARG A 41 5.55 4.62 1.84
CA ARG A 41 5.43 5.95 2.46
C ARG A 41 5.32 7.05 1.42
N ALA A 42 6.12 6.99 0.35
CA ALA A 42 6.04 7.94 -0.75
C ALA A 42 4.68 7.88 -1.47
N TYR A 43 4.15 6.66 -1.67
CA TYR A 43 2.82 6.43 -2.25
C TYR A 43 1.70 7.03 -1.37
N ALA A 44 1.69 6.75 -0.07
CA ALA A 44 0.71 7.32 0.85
C ALA A 44 0.76 8.86 0.87
N ALA A 45 1.96 9.45 0.89
CA ALA A 45 2.13 10.91 0.81
C ALA A 45 1.60 11.49 -0.51
N ALA A 46 1.73 10.77 -1.63
CA ALA A 46 1.18 11.20 -2.91
C ALA A 46 -0.37 11.19 -2.92
N LEU A 47 -0.99 10.20 -2.27
CA LEU A 47 -2.46 10.16 -2.09
C LEU A 47 -2.94 11.35 -1.24
N GLU A 48 -2.27 11.63 -0.13
CA GLU A 48 -2.59 12.78 0.72
C GLU A 48 -2.42 14.11 -0.03
N ALA A 49 -1.35 14.26 -0.82
CA ALA A 49 -1.12 15.43 -1.66
C ALA A 49 -2.20 15.60 -2.75
N ALA A 50 -2.86 14.51 -3.17
CA ALA A 50 -4.02 14.52 -4.05
C ALA A 50 -5.34 14.83 -3.30
N ALA A 51 -5.27 15.27 -2.04
CA ALA A 51 -6.41 15.57 -1.17
C ALA A 51 -7.31 14.35 -0.87
N VAL A 52 -6.74 13.14 -0.91
CA VAL A 52 -7.39 11.90 -0.47
C VAL A 52 -7.06 11.66 1.00
N ALA A 53 -8.06 11.40 1.83
CA ALA A 53 -7.85 10.98 3.22
C ALA A 53 -7.39 9.52 3.26
N VAL A 54 -6.17 9.28 3.73
CA VAL A 54 -5.55 7.95 3.77
C VAL A 54 -5.72 7.31 5.15
N GLU A 55 -6.37 6.15 5.20
CA GLU A 55 -6.37 5.29 6.38
C GLU A 55 -5.25 4.25 6.23
N THR A 56 -4.28 4.28 7.14
CA THR A 56 -3.18 3.32 7.14
C THR A 56 -3.42 2.22 8.16
N LEU A 57 -3.63 1.00 7.68
CA LEU A 57 -3.78 -0.18 8.51
C LEU A 57 -2.41 -0.71 8.99
N PRO A 58 -2.36 -1.35 10.18
CA PRO A 58 -1.13 -1.96 10.69
C PRO A 58 -0.67 -3.14 9.80
N PRO A 59 0.63 -3.48 9.82
CA PRO A 59 1.12 -4.65 9.10
C PRO A 59 0.51 -5.95 9.66
N LEU A 60 0.43 -6.98 8.82
CA LEU A 60 0.06 -8.33 9.20
C LEU A 60 1.20 -9.29 8.85
N PRO A 61 2.12 -9.60 9.78
CA PRO A 61 3.31 -10.41 9.51
C PRO A 61 3.01 -11.81 8.95
N GLU A 62 1.86 -12.38 9.28
CA GLU A 62 1.42 -13.71 8.82
C GLU A 62 1.01 -13.72 7.34
N PHE A 63 0.85 -12.54 6.73
CA PHE A 63 0.37 -12.37 5.35
C PHE A 63 1.35 -11.47 4.59
N PRO A 64 2.42 -12.05 4.00
CA PRO A 64 3.44 -11.31 3.23
C PRO A 64 2.90 -10.33 2.18
N ASP A 65 1.80 -10.71 1.52
CA ASP A 65 1.17 -9.94 0.45
C ASP A 65 0.10 -8.94 0.94
N ALA A 66 -0.14 -8.81 2.25
CA ALA A 66 -1.23 -8.00 2.79
C ALA A 66 -1.12 -6.48 2.50
N VAL A 67 0.01 -6.01 1.98
CA VAL A 67 0.16 -4.65 1.44
C VAL A 67 -0.78 -4.40 0.24
N PHE A 68 -1.13 -5.46 -0.52
CA PHE A 68 -2.00 -5.40 -1.69
C PHE A 68 -3.48 -5.45 -1.30
N VAL A 69 -3.96 -4.41 -0.63
CA VAL A 69 -5.35 -4.30 -0.13
C VAL A 69 -6.44 -4.23 -1.22
N GLU A 70 -6.06 -4.19 -2.50
CA GLU A 70 -6.99 -4.34 -3.64
C GLU A 70 -7.57 -5.77 -3.70
N ASP A 71 -6.78 -6.76 -3.29
CA ASP A 71 -7.19 -8.15 -3.12
C ASP A 71 -7.50 -8.42 -1.62
N PRO A 72 -8.64 -9.04 -1.28
CA PRO A 72 -9.01 -9.34 0.11
C PRO A 72 -8.35 -10.59 0.69
#